data_AF-A0A7X3WA22-F1
#
_entry.id   AF-A0A7X3WA22-F1
#
_cell.length_a   1.000
_cell.length_b   1.000
_cell.length_c   1.000
_cell.angle_alpha   90.00
_cell.angle_beta   90.00
_cell.angle_gamma   90.00
#
_symmetry.space_group_name_H-M   'P 1'
#
loop_
_entity.id
_entity.type
_entity.pdbx_description
1 polymer ?
#
loop_
_entity_poly.entity_id
_entity_poly.type
_entity_poly.pdbx_seq_one_letter_code
_entity_poly.pdbx_strand_id
1 'polypeptide(L)'
;MADPEGVECRTEFKGHEIRAFSTWTQDARLYVDGVCRDRSIRRVSLRKTRILSTNLRIGTDEHRVEVFAKALLSVRLQLRIDGRQVAGEVF
;
A
#
# COMPACT_ATOMS: atom_id res chain seq x y z
N MET A 1 20.86 -6.32 -6.30
CA MET A 1 19.75 -7.27 -6.04
C MET A 1 18.57 -6.79 -6.84
N ALA A 2 18.08 -7.59 -7.78
CA ALA A 2 16.81 -7.28 -8.44
C ALA A 2 15.70 -7.41 -7.40
N ASP A 3 14.82 -6.42 -7.30
CA ASP A 3 13.60 -6.57 -6.51
C ASP A 3 12.82 -7.79 -7.05
N PRO A 4 12.35 -8.70 -6.18
CA PRO A 4 11.55 -9.84 -6.63
C PRO A 4 10.33 -9.33 -7.41
N GLU A 5 9.91 -10.04 -8.47
CA GLU A 5 8.74 -9.67 -9.28
C GLU A 5 7.53 -9.35 -8.38
N GLY A 6 7.11 -8.09 -8.40
CA GLY A 6 6.12 -7.54 -7.49
C GLY A 6 5.40 -6.36 -8.10
N VAL A 7 4.33 -5.94 -7.45
CA VAL A 7 3.51 -4.81 -7.85
C VAL A 7 3.72 -3.69 -6.86
N GLU A 8 3.89 -2.48 -7.38
CA GLU A 8 4.12 -1.27 -6.63
C GLU A 8 3.06 -0.23 -6.98
N CYS A 9 2.66 0.56 -5.98
CA CYS A 9 2.08 1.86 -6.22
C CYS A 9 2.66 2.90 -5.27
N ARG A 10 2.85 4.12 -5.77
CA ARG A 10 3.42 5.23 -5.01
C ARG A 10 2.67 6.52 -5.28
N THR A 11 2.67 7.43 -4.31
CA THR A 11 2.13 8.78 -4.43
C THR A 11 2.88 9.71 -3.49
N GLU A 12 2.82 11.00 -3.80
CA GLU A 12 3.17 12.05 -2.85
C GLU A 12 1.89 12.56 -2.17
N PHE A 13 1.94 12.85 -0.87
CA PHE A 13 0.86 13.47 -0.13
C PHE A 13 1.41 14.45 0.89
N LYS A 14 1.08 15.75 0.74
CA LYS A 14 1.53 16.83 1.64
C LYS A 14 3.05 16.80 1.90
N GLY A 15 3.85 16.52 0.87
CA GLY A 15 5.32 16.46 0.95
C GLY A 15 5.91 15.14 1.45
N HIS A 16 5.08 14.13 1.74
CA HIS A 16 5.53 12.79 2.11
C HIS A 16 5.43 11.82 0.93
N GLU A 17 6.47 11.02 0.71
CA GLU A 17 6.40 9.91 -0.24
C GLU A 17 5.73 8.71 0.45
N ILE A 18 4.67 8.20 -0.17
CA ILE A 18 3.99 6.98 0.29
C ILE A 18 4.13 5.92 -0.79
N ARG A 19 4.76 4.80 -0.44
CA ARG A 19 5.01 3.68 -1.36
C ARG A 19 4.47 2.39 -0.76
N ALA A 20 3.64 1.69 -1.53
CA ALA A 20 3.21 0.34 -1.22
C ALA A 20 3.79 -0.64 -2.23
N PHE A 21 4.30 -1.75 -1.72
CA PHE A 21 4.89 -2.82 -2.53
C PHE A 21 4.30 -4.15 -2.09
N SER A 22 4.03 -5.05 -3.04
CA SER A 22 3.63 -6.41 -2.76
C SER A 22 4.23 -7.38 -3.74
N THR A 23 4.81 -8.46 -3.25
CA THR A 23 5.16 -9.63 -4.07
C THR A 23 3.96 -10.56 -4.22
N TRP A 24 4.04 -11.44 -5.20
CA TRP A 24 3.09 -12.55 -5.37
C TRP A 24 3.18 -13.59 -4.25
N THR A 25 4.38 -13.76 -3.69
CA THR A 25 4.71 -14.78 -2.68
C THR A 25 4.43 -14.36 -1.25
N GLN A 26 3.52 -13.40 -1.04
CA GLN A 26 3.02 -13.00 0.29
C GLN A 26 3.97 -12.09 1.08
N ASP A 27 4.65 -11.13 0.45
CA ASP A 27 5.30 -10.04 1.18
C ASP A 27 4.75 -8.70 0.70
N ALA A 28 4.02 -8.01 1.58
CA ALA A 28 3.52 -6.67 1.33
C ALA A 28 4.05 -5.69 2.35
N ARG A 29 4.45 -4.50 1.91
CA ARG A 29 5.08 -3.47 2.73
C ARG A 29 4.54 -2.09 2.39
N LEU A 30 4.35 -1.28 3.41
CA LEU A 30 3.97 0.13 3.30
C LEU A 30 5.10 0.98 3.83
N TYR A 31 5.58 1.89 3.00
CA TYR A 31 6.65 2.82 3.29
C TYR A 31 6.13 4.25 3.30
N VAL A 32 6.65 5.04 4.23
CA VAL A 32 6.49 6.50 4.28
C VAL A 32 7.88 7.11 4.38
N ASP A 33 8.26 7.94 3.42
CA ASP A 33 9.58 8.57 3.30
C ASP A 33 10.72 7.53 3.36
N GLY A 34 10.55 6.41 2.66
CA GLY A 34 11.49 5.28 2.65
C GLY A 34 11.47 4.41 3.92
N VAL A 35 10.77 4.81 4.98
CA VAL A 35 10.67 4.03 6.23
C VAL A 35 9.49 3.07 6.16
N CYS A 36 9.75 1.77 6.33
CA CYS A 36 8.70 0.75 6.41
C CYS A 36 7.85 0.97 7.68
N ARG A 37 6.57 1.31 7.49
CA ARG A 37 5.60 1.58 8.57
C ARG A 37 4.71 0.39 8.89
N ASP A 38 4.48 -0.47 7.91
CA ASP A 38 3.67 -1.68 8.09
C ASP A 38 4.14 -2.79 7.15
N ARG A 39 4.00 -4.04 7.57
CA ARG A 39 4.37 -5.23 6.80
C ARG A 39 3.36 -6.34 7.05
N SER A 40 2.98 -7.03 5.98
CA SER A 40 2.03 -8.13 6.03
C SER A 40 2.50 -9.28 5.17
N ILE A 41 2.36 -10.48 5.73
CA ILE A 41 2.56 -11.76 5.02
C ILE A 41 1.23 -12.43 4.64
N ARG A 42 0.13 -11.66 4.64
CA ARG A 42 -1.19 -12.20 4.30
C ARG A 42 -1.26 -12.56 2.83
N ARG A 43 -1.86 -13.72 2.55
CA ARG A 43 -2.29 -14.06 1.19
C ARG A 43 -3.33 -13.06 0.71
N VAL A 44 -3.06 -12.49 -0.46
CA VAL A 44 -4.02 -11.72 -1.23
C VAL A 44 -5.21 -12.61 -1.60
N SER A 45 -6.42 -12.07 -1.46
CA SER A 45 -7.65 -12.82 -1.73
C SER A 45 -8.31 -12.36 -3.02
N LEU A 46 -9.25 -13.16 -3.55
CA LEU A 46 -10.12 -12.78 -4.67
C LEU A 46 -11.01 -11.56 -4.34
N ARG A 47 -11.20 -11.28 -3.05
CA ARG A 47 -11.93 -10.11 -2.55
C ARG A 47 -10.95 -9.00 -2.19
N LYS A 48 -11.39 -7.77 -2.42
CA LYS A 48 -10.71 -6.58 -1.91
C LYS A 48 -10.53 -6.68 -0.41
N THR A 49 -9.27 -6.66 0.03
CA THR A 49 -8.92 -6.77 1.45
C THR A 49 -7.90 -5.71 1.79
N ARG A 50 -8.09 -5.01 2.91
CA ARG A 50 -7.05 -4.14 3.46
C ARG A 50 -5.94 -5.02 4.01
N ILE A 51 -4.75 -4.87 3.45
CA ILE A 51 -3.59 -5.69 3.80
C ILE A 51 -2.55 -4.93 4.62
N LEU A 52 -2.53 -3.60 4.53
CA LEU A 52 -1.60 -2.72 5.25
C LEU A 52 -2.32 -1.44 5.67
N SER A 53 -1.87 -0.83 6.76
CA SER A 53 -2.31 0.51 7.17
C SER A 53 -1.30 1.19 8.08
N THR A 54 -1.24 2.51 8.00
CA THR A 54 -0.52 3.33 8.99
C THR A 54 -1.20 4.69 9.15
N ASN A 55 -0.87 5.40 10.21
CA ASN A 55 -1.28 6.78 10.41
C ASN A 55 -0.10 7.70 10.07
N LEU A 56 -0.35 8.66 9.17
CA LEU A 56 0.60 9.70 8.80
C LEU A 56 0.24 10.97 9.55
N ARG A 57 1.13 11.41 10.46
CA ARG A 57 0.93 12.64 11.23
C ARG A 57 1.66 13.80 10.58
N ILE A 58 0.93 14.87 10.26
CA ILE A 58 1.45 16.07 9.59
C ILE A 58 1.03 17.27 10.42
N GLY A 59 1.94 17.78 11.23
CA GLY A 59 1.63 18.80 12.24
C GLY A 59 0.60 18.27 13.25
N THR A 60 -0.59 18.89 13.26
CA THR A 60 -1.73 18.49 14.10
C THR A 60 -2.66 17.48 13.45
N ASP A 61 -2.57 17.30 12.13
CA ASP A 61 -3.46 16.42 11.39
C ASP A 61 -2.95 14.97 11.46
N GLU A 62 -3.89 14.02 11.55
CA GLU A 62 -3.62 12.59 11.38
C GLU A 62 -4.39 12.08 10.17
N HIS A 63 -3.67 11.46 9.23
CA HIS A 63 -4.22 10.92 8.01
C HIS A 63 -4.07 9.40 8.01
N ARG A 64 -5.16 8.68 7.74
CA ARG A 64 -5.13 7.22 7.68
C ARG A 64 -4.73 6.76 6.29
N VAL A 65 -3.57 6.13 6.18
CA VAL A 65 -3.09 5.51 4.95
C VAL A 65 -3.44 4.03 4.98
N GLU A 66 -4.09 3.55 3.92
CA GLU A 66 -4.53 2.16 3.79
C GLU A 66 -4.16 1.60 2.43
N VAL A 67 -3.68 0.35 2.42
CA VAL A 67 -3.40 -0.38 1.19
C VAL A 67 -4.35 -1.57 1.09
N PHE A 68 -5.06 -1.63 -0.04
CA PHE A 68 -5.94 -2.73 -0.39
C PHE A 68 -5.30 -3.55 -1.49
N ALA A 69 -5.48 -4.86 -1.39
CA ALA A 69 -5.07 -5.78 -2.43
C ALA A 69 -6.22 -6.67 -2.88
N LYS A 70 -6.15 -7.09 -4.14
CA LYS A 70 -7.01 -8.10 -4.76
C LYS A 70 -6.15 -8.93 -5.71
N ALA A 71 -6.31 -10.25 -5.67
CA ALA A 71 -5.63 -11.15 -6.60
C ALA A 71 -6.66 -11.96 -7.36
N LEU A 72 -6.70 -11.79 -8.69
CA LEU A 72 -7.58 -12.56 -9.58
C LEU A 72 -6.73 -13.32 -10.62
N LEU A 73 -6.18 -12.59 -11.58
CA LEU A 73 -5.15 -13.07 -12.52
C LEU A 73 -3.79 -12.44 -12.22
N SER A 74 -3.80 -11.26 -11.58
CA SER A 74 -2.63 -10.55 -11.07
C SER A 74 -2.91 -9.93 -9.71
N VAL A 75 -1.85 -9.66 -8.94
CA VAL A 75 -1.95 -8.84 -7.72
C VAL A 75 -2.19 -7.40 -8.14
N ARG A 76 -3.25 -6.79 -7.61
CA ARG A 76 -3.54 -5.36 -7.81
C ARG A 76 -3.53 -4.66 -6.47
N LEU A 77 -2.88 -3.51 -6.42
CA LEU A 77 -2.81 -2.66 -5.23
C LEU A 77 -3.65 -1.40 -5.43
N GLN A 78 -4.28 -0.94 -4.37
CA GLN A 78 -4.97 0.34 -4.30
C GLN A 78 -4.57 1.04 -3.01
N LEU A 79 -4.06 2.26 -3.13
CA LEU A 79 -3.66 3.08 -2.00
C LEU A 79 -4.72 4.14 -1.73
N ARG A 80 -5.13 4.24 -0.46
CA ARG A 80 -6.13 5.20 0.01
C ARG A 80 -5.58 6.04 1.15
N ILE A 81 -5.95 7.31 1.17
CA ILE A 81 -5.71 8.24 2.27
C ILE A 81 -7.07 8.78 2.69
N ASP A 82 -7.41 8.64 3.97
CA ASP A 82 -8.70 9.03 4.54
C ASP A 82 -9.90 8.47 3.75
N GLY A 83 -9.77 7.21 3.32
CA GLY A 83 -10.79 6.49 2.55
C GLY A 83 -10.84 6.83 1.05
N ARG A 84 -10.17 7.89 0.60
CA ARG A 84 -10.11 8.29 -0.82
C ARG A 84 -8.94 7.60 -1.52
N GLN A 85 -9.20 7.01 -2.69
CA GLN A 85 -8.12 6.45 -3.52
C GLN A 85 -7.25 7.57 -4.09
N VAL A 86 -5.94 7.38 -3.96
CA VAL A 86 -4.92 8.32 -4.46
C VAL A 86 -3.95 7.67 -5.43
N ALA A 87 -3.75 6.34 -5.38
CA ALA A 87 -2.89 5.62 -6.31
C ALA A 87 -3.29 4.14 -6.47
N GLY A 88 -2.71 3.49 -7.49
CA GLY A 88 -2.98 2.10 -7.84
C GLY A 88 -4.26 1.91 -8.65
N GLU A 89 -4.74 0.68 -8.73
CA GLU A 89 -5.86 0.31 -9.59
C GLU A 89 -7.25 0.56 -8.95
N VAL A 90 -8.26 0.69 -9.80
CA VAL A 90 -9.67 0.82 -9.40
C VAL A 90 -10.33 -0.56 -9.43
N PHE A 91 -10.77 -1.04 -8.27
CA PHE A 91 -11.47 -2.32 -8.08
C PHE A 91 -12.25 -2.40 -6.76
#